data_AF-A0A137P9S9-F1
#
_entry.id   AF-A0A137P9S9-F1
#
_cell.length_a   1.000
_cell.length_b   1.000
_cell.length_c   1.000
_cell.angle_alpha   90.00
_cell.angle_beta   90.00
_cell.angle_gamma   90.00
#
_symmetry.space_group_name_H-M   'P 1'
#
loop_
_entity.id
_entity.type
_entity.pdbx_description
1 polymer ?
#
loop_
_entity_poly.entity_id
_entity_poly.type
_entity_poly.pdbx_seq_one_letter_code
_entity_poly.pdbx_strand_id
1 'polypeptide(L)'
;MKATTFLSVLIAPLSAEFWLEATRSDGTVAHIGGTPGCFGTVGPFTKAVASENVLALFYDDYGCKGKQVYDVVEGTHSLPDRKVKSIEIFDLGNL
;
A
#
# COMPACT_ATOMS: atom_id res chain seq x y z
N MET A 1 10.73 -37.16 39.93
CA MET A 1 11.22 -35.87 39.40
C MET A 1 10.29 -35.47 38.27
N LYS A 2 9.52 -34.38 38.39
CA LYS A 2 8.56 -33.92 37.37
C LYS A 2 9.29 -32.96 36.42
N ALA A 3 9.38 -33.32 35.15
CA ALA A 3 9.95 -32.48 34.12
C ALA A 3 8.88 -31.48 33.65
N THR A 4 9.12 -30.19 33.91
CA THR A 4 8.27 -29.10 33.44
C THR A 4 8.81 -28.66 32.09
N THR A 5 8.13 -29.02 31.01
CA THR A 5 8.49 -28.59 29.65
C THR A 5 8.10 -27.13 29.47
N PHE A 6 9.08 -26.25 29.29
CA PHE A 6 8.85 -24.86 28.92
C PHE A 6 8.57 -24.78 27.42
N LEU A 7 7.35 -24.37 27.07
CA LEU A 7 6.93 -24.08 25.70
C LEU A 7 7.42 -22.67 25.34
N SER A 8 8.55 -22.58 24.65
CA SER A 8 9.04 -21.31 24.08
C SER A 8 8.18 -20.93 22.88
N VAL A 9 7.24 -20.00 23.09
CA VAL A 9 6.51 -19.37 21.99
C VAL A 9 7.49 -18.44 21.27
N LEU A 10 7.95 -18.84 20.08
CA LEU A 10 8.63 -17.91 19.17
C LEU A 10 7.61 -16.85 18.74
N ILE A 11 7.75 -15.64 19.30
CA ILE A 11 7.10 -14.45 18.77
C ILE A 11 7.89 -14.09 17.50
N ALA A 12 7.41 -14.54 16.34
CA ALA A 12 7.90 -13.99 15.09
C ALA A 12 7.54 -12.49 15.07
N PRO A 13 8.48 -11.58 14.74
CA PRO A 13 8.11 -10.20 14.51
C PRO A 13 7.06 -10.19 13.41
N LEU A 14 5.89 -9.58 13.67
CA LEU A 14 4.97 -9.23 12.61
C LEU A 14 5.77 -8.31 11.69
N SER A 15 6.16 -8.82 10.51
CA SER A 15 6.59 -7.97 9.41
C SER A 15 5.55 -6.87 9.29
N ALA A 16 5.94 -5.61 9.47
CA ALA A 16 5.03 -4.49 9.23
C ALA A 16 4.51 -4.66 7.80
N GLU A 17 3.23 -5.01 7.65
CA GLU A 17 2.64 -5.21 6.34
C GLU A 17 2.58 -3.84 5.67
N PHE A 18 3.24 -3.68 4.53
CA PHE A 18 3.12 -2.46 3.77
C PHE A 18 1.78 -2.45 3.03
N TRP A 19 1.07 -1.34 3.12
CA TRP A 19 -0.25 -1.19 2.53
C TRP A 19 -0.53 0.25 2.14
N LEU A 20 -1.47 0.38 1.21
CA LEU A 20 -2.03 1.61 0.70
C LEU A 20 -3.55 1.46 0.66
N GLU A 21 -4.24 2.42 1.25
CA GLU A 21 -5.67 2.61 1.14
C GLU A 21 -5.94 3.82 0.25
N ALA A 22 -6.68 3.66 -0.84
CA ALA A 22 -7.10 4.76 -1.71
C ALA A 22 -8.63 4.86 -1.73
N THR A 23 -9.17 5.99 -1.28
CA THR A 23 -10.61 6.27 -1.19
C THR A 23 -11.08 7.06 -2.41
N ARG A 24 -12.22 6.67 -2.99
CA ARG A 24 -12.90 7.39 -4.07
C ARG A 24 -13.91 8.41 -3.52
N SER A 25 -14.41 9.28 -4.39
CA SER A 25 -15.43 10.27 -4.03
C SER A 25 -16.75 9.66 -3.54
N ASP A 26 -17.07 8.42 -3.96
CA ASP A 26 -18.25 7.68 -3.52
C ASP A 26 -18.07 6.93 -2.19
N GLY A 27 -16.89 7.06 -1.57
CA GLY A 27 -16.53 6.38 -0.33
C GLY A 27 -16.05 4.95 -0.49
N THR A 28 -16.03 4.39 -1.71
CA THR A 28 -15.42 3.08 -1.95
C THR A 28 -13.90 3.15 -1.81
N VAL A 29 -13.31 2.03 -1.39
CA VAL A 29 -11.90 1.96 -1.04
C VAL A 29 -11.20 0.87 -1.86
N ALA A 30 -10.01 1.19 -2.36
CA ALA A 30 -9.04 0.21 -2.86
C ALA A 30 -7.97 0.00 -1.80
N HIS A 31 -7.83 -1.24 -1.31
CA HIS A 31 -6.78 -1.61 -0.37
C HIS A 31 -5.75 -2.46 -1.12
N ILE A 32 -4.49 -2.04 -1.11
CA ILE A 32 -3.41 -2.63 -1.92
C ILE A 32 -2.20 -2.81 -1.01
N GLY A 33 -1.58 -3.99 -0.99
CA GLY A 33 -0.47 -4.27 -0.08
C GLY A 33 -0.04 -5.73 -0.09
N GLY A 34 0.88 -6.08 0.79
CA GLY A 34 1.37 -7.46 1.00
C GLY A 34 2.42 -7.96 0.01
N THR A 35 2.47 -7.43 -1.23
CA THR A 35 3.60 -7.61 -2.17
C THR A 35 3.92 -6.29 -2.88
N PRO A 36 5.19 -5.85 -3.01
CA PRO A 36 5.51 -4.67 -3.81
C PRO A 36 5.26 -4.97 -5.30
N GLY A 37 5.01 -3.94 -6.09
CA GLY A 37 4.83 -4.07 -7.53
C GLY A 37 3.64 -3.29 -8.08
N CYS A 38 3.25 -3.64 -9.30
CA CYS A 38 2.24 -2.91 -10.06
C CYS A 38 0.85 -3.54 -9.98
N PHE A 39 -0.14 -2.74 -9.59
CA PHE A 39 -1.52 -3.15 -9.42
C PHE A 39 -2.44 -2.36 -10.35
N GLY A 40 -3.28 -3.07 -11.10
CA GLY A 40 -4.37 -2.46 -11.86
C GLY A 40 -5.46 -1.94 -10.93
N THR A 41 -5.97 -0.74 -11.19
CA THR A 41 -7.06 -0.14 -10.42
C THR A 41 -7.91 0.75 -11.31
N VAL A 42 -8.97 1.34 -10.76
CA VAL A 42 -9.79 2.34 -11.45
C VAL A 42 -10.07 3.49 -10.47
N GLY A 43 -9.49 4.65 -10.74
CA GLY A 43 -9.80 5.92 -10.07
C GLY A 43 -10.99 6.65 -10.71
N PRO A 44 -11.30 7.89 -10.29
CA PRO A 44 -10.44 8.77 -9.50
C PRO A 44 -10.45 8.49 -7.99
N PHE A 45 -9.35 8.86 -7.33
CA PHE A 45 -9.22 8.81 -5.87
C PHE A 45 -9.16 10.23 -5.30
N THR A 46 -9.76 10.43 -4.14
CA THR A 46 -9.80 11.73 -3.43
C THR A 46 -8.92 11.73 -2.18
N LYS A 47 -8.59 10.56 -1.65
CA LYS A 47 -7.73 10.39 -0.48
C LYS A 47 -6.87 9.14 -0.64
N ALA A 48 -5.63 9.17 -0.16
CA ALA A 48 -4.81 7.99 0.05
C ALA A 48 -4.21 7.98 1.45
N VAL A 49 -4.07 6.80 2.04
CA VAL A 49 -3.37 6.55 3.29
C VAL A 49 -2.34 5.46 3.04
N ALA A 50 -1.07 5.73 3.29
CA ALA A 50 0.01 4.77 3.12
C ALA A 50 0.62 4.43 4.49
N SER A 51 0.95 3.15 4.68
CA SER A 51 1.68 2.69 5.85
C SER A 51 3.12 3.23 5.89
N GLU A 52 3.80 3.02 7.01
CA GLU A 52 5.22 3.32 7.14
C GLU A 52 6.04 2.66 6.02
N ASN A 53 7.10 3.35 5.58
CA ASN A 53 8.03 2.89 4.56
C ASN A 53 7.40 2.54 3.19
N VAL A 54 6.22 3.07 2.86
CA VAL A 54 5.62 2.92 1.52
C VAL A 54 5.90 4.14 0.64
N LEU A 55 6.25 3.86 -0.61
CA LEU A 55 6.07 4.79 -1.73
C LEU A 55 5.09 4.17 -2.72
N ALA A 56 4.04 4.91 -3.06
CA ALA A 56 3.06 4.52 -4.06
C ALA A 56 3.00 5.53 -5.21
N LEU A 57 3.22 5.07 -6.44
CA LEU A 57 3.16 5.88 -7.66
C LEU A 57 1.88 5.58 -8.43
N PHE A 58 1.12 6.62 -8.78
CA PHE A 58 -0.17 6.47 -9.46
C PHE A 58 -0.03 6.86 -10.92
N TYR A 59 -0.58 6.03 -11.81
CA TYR A 59 -0.45 6.17 -13.26
C TYR A 59 -1.81 6.30 -13.95
N ASP A 60 -1.85 7.09 -15.01
CA ASP A 60 -3.05 7.29 -15.84
C ASP A 60 -3.29 6.16 -16.87
N ASP A 61 -2.35 5.22 -17.00
CA ASP A 61 -2.53 4.02 -17.81
C ASP A 61 -2.29 2.71 -17.05
N TYR A 62 -2.74 1.59 -17.62
CA TYR A 62 -2.59 0.28 -17.01
C TYR A 62 -1.14 -0.21 -17.06
N GLY A 63 -0.75 -1.02 -16.06
CA GLY A 63 0.56 -1.66 -16.01
C GLY A 63 1.70 -0.73 -15.60
N CYS A 64 1.40 0.31 -14.83
CA CYS A 64 2.36 1.30 -14.31
C CYS A 64 3.16 1.96 -15.43
N LYS A 65 2.42 2.28 -16.50
CA LYS A 65 2.89 2.95 -17.71
C LYS A 65 2.17 4.28 -17.87
N GLY A 66 2.62 5.05 -18.85
CA GLY A 66 2.04 6.35 -19.15
C GLY A 66 2.56 7.41 -18.20
N LYS A 67 1.70 8.37 -17.84
CA LYS A 67 2.07 9.50 -17.01
C LYS A 67 1.82 9.19 -15.54
N GLN A 68 2.86 9.36 -14.72
CA GLN A 68 2.68 9.44 -13.27
C GLN A 68 1.87 10.70 -12.95
N VAL A 69 0.73 10.52 -12.29
CA VAL A 69 -0.19 11.61 -11.97
C VAL A 69 0.00 12.16 -10.55
N TYR A 70 0.51 11.34 -9.64
CA TYR A 70 0.96 11.72 -8.30
C TYR A 70 1.71 10.56 -7.61
N ASP A 71 2.43 10.89 -6.56
CA ASP A 71 3.08 9.98 -5.62
C ASP A 71 2.50 10.14 -4.21
N VAL A 72 2.51 9.06 -3.45
CA VAL A 72 2.05 9.01 -2.06
C VAL A 72 3.14 8.31 -1.25
N VAL A 73 3.60 8.98 -0.21
CA VAL A 73 4.48 8.40 0.81
C VAL A 73 3.69 8.15 2.09
N GLU A 74 4.32 7.58 3.11
CA GLU A 74 3.74 7.40 4.46
C GLU A 74 2.83 8.56 4.89
N GLY A 75 1.68 8.21 5.47
CA GLY A 75 0.71 9.15 6.01
C GLY A 75 -0.55 9.32 5.16
N THR A 76 -1.30 10.39 5.43
CA THR A 76 -2.60 10.68 4.77
C THR A 76 -2.46 11.83 3.78
N HIS A 77 -2.97 11.61 2.56
CA HIS A 77 -2.86 12.55 1.45
C HIS A 77 -4.23 12.82 0.84
N SER A 78 -4.53 14.10 0.61
CA SER A 78 -5.66 14.51 -0.23
C SER A 78 -5.22 14.53 -1.67
N LEU A 79 -5.99 13.88 -2.54
CA LEU A 79 -5.64 13.69 -3.94
C LEU A 79 -6.53 14.55 -4.85
N PRO A 80 -5.97 15.21 -5.88
CA PRO A 80 -6.77 15.88 -6.89
C PRO A 80 -7.56 14.86 -7.70
N ASP A 81 -8.75 15.23 -8.18
CA ASP A 81 -9.57 14.39 -9.05
C ASP A 81 -8.85 14.13 -10.39
N ARG A 82 -8.15 13.00 -10.47
CA ARG A 82 -7.39 12.56 -11.64
C ARG A 82 -7.70 11.10 -11.92
N LYS A 83 -7.77 10.78 -13.22
CA LYS A 83 -7.91 9.40 -13.66
C LYS A 83 -6.66 8.61 -13.30
N VAL A 84 -6.88 7.46 -12.67
CA VAL A 84 -5.84 6.47 -12.32
C VAL A 84 -6.28 5.12 -12.85
N LYS A 85 -5.34 4.39 -13.44
CA LYS A 85 -5.54 3.03 -13.93
C LYS A 85 -4.58 2.01 -13.32
N SER A 86 -3.47 2.46 -12.75
CA SER A 86 -2.58 1.57 -12.00
C SER A 86 -1.82 2.29 -10.90
N ILE A 87 -1.38 1.53 -9.92
CA ILE A 87 -0.60 1.98 -8.77
C ILE A 87 0.59 1.05 -8.63
N GLU A 88 1.80 1.61 -8.56
CA GLU A 88 3.02 0.87 -8.24
C GLU A 88 3.38 1.11 -6.77
N ILE A 89 3.56 0.04 -6.01
CA ILE A 89 3.94 0.10 -4.60
C ILE A 89 5.38 -0.37 -4.42
N PHE A 90 6.15 0.43 -3.70
CA PHE A 90 7.50 0.13 -3.26
C PHE A 90 7.52 0.03 -1.74
N ASP A 91 8.19 -0.99 -1.24
CA ASP A 91 8.54 -1.12 0.17
C ASP A 91 9.97 -0.58 0.37
N LEU A 92 10.06 0.58 1.01
CA LEU A 92 11.32 1.26 1.29
C LEU A 92 12.07 0.65 2.48
N GLY A 93 11.42 -0.21 3.26
CA GLY A 93 12.04 -0.88 4.42
C GLY A 93 12.95 -2.05 4.05
N ASN A 94 12.87 -2.51 2.80
CA ASN A 94 13.60 -3.68 2.28
C ASN A 94 14.49 -3.36 1.05
N LEU A 95 14.85 -2.09 0.86
CA LEU A 95 15.78 -1.63 -0.19
C LEU A 95 17.25 -1.67 0.23
#